data_AF-A0AAE2ZAI1-F1
#
_entry.id   AF-A0AAE2ZAI1-F1
#
_cell.length_a   1.000
_cell.length_b   1.000
_cell.length_c   1.000
_cell.angle_alpha   90.00
_cell.angle_beta   90.00
_cell.angle_gamma   90.00
#
_symmetry.space_group_name_H-M   'P 1'
#
loop_
_entity.id
_entity.type
_entity.pdbx_description
1 polymer ?
#
loop_
_entity_poly.entity_id
_entity_poly.type
_entity_poly.pdbx_seq_one_letter_code
_entity_poly.pdbx_strand_id
1 'polypeptide(L)'
;MKTSLLSNKTTLIVIIGWLLLYYVTGEISEILTPENSDISVVWFPAGVATTAFLCMHKRQWLPLLIGFVVLNLILNGFDNEQITLSLIYAALAVLSCIAIAWIVRRYAHRGDDLQLILLWLSAVIIVSFADAVLFSISLYWFDNTSLNDIFWDGFIADITGNIFATTVIMGLINTHFKRVVPSFKINIIWGSIVFILLIISTILIFNDTAIQMYYSYFHQHRNTAKLSLLCIPILLAVTLSMLWGNRGGSIALLILATITIYYTRNQQGPFYLHGLFRHESLWLIQGYLTVISLLMVFLRVVARSTHRIDDTQGAYKPQHLVYQLNLDNGAIEWGNTDCSYPKADLITLSALRQIMESIHPDDREKLARHWEQKQAQTTLPIITFCLKDKEGRWWNIEDRGSVIFSHNKPVMIVGNWFILGEVS
;
A
#
# COMPACT_ATOMS: atom_id res chain seq x y z
N MET A 1 -14.31 9.26 4.01
CA MET A 1 -13.62 9.65 5.26
C MET A 1 -14.49 10.64 6.03
N LYS A 2 -15.40 10.15 6.87
CA LYS A 2 -16.18 10.95 7.83
C LYS A 2 -15.88 10.35 9.21
N THR A 3 -14.88 10.90 9.90
CA THR A 3 -14.71 10.75 11.35
C THR A 3 -15.27 12.02 12.00
N SER A 4 -16.58 12.23 11.87
CA SER A 4 -17.31 13.12 12.79
C SER A 4 -17.59 12.31 14.04
N LEU A 5 -17.26 12.84 15.23
CA LEU A 5 -17.38 12.25 16.58
C LEU A 5 -16.07 11.76 17.21
N LEU A 6 -15.02 12.59 17.20
CA LEU A 6 -14.01 12.52 18.26
C LEU A 6 -14.28 13.67 19.22
N SER A 7 -14.58 13.35 20.48
CA SER A 7 -14.64 14.32 21.58
C SER A 7 -13.34 15.14 21.61
N ASN A 8 -13.40 16.41 22.04
CA ASN A 8 -12.22 17.28 22.13
C ASN A 8 -11.05 16.62 22.89
N LYS A 9 -11.35 15.79 23.91
CA LYS A 9 -10.34 15.02 24.65
C LYS A 9 -9.63 13.98 23.77
N THR A 10 -10.36 13.25 22.94
CA THR A 10 -9.78 12.23 22.06
C THR A 10 -8.93 12.86 20.96
N THR A 11 -9.32 14.05 20.48
CA THR A 11 -8.51 14.83 19.53
C THR A 11 -7.17 15.24 20.14
N LEU A 12 -7.19 15.74 21.37
CA LEU A 12 -5.98 16.17 22.07
C LEU A 12 -5.01 15.00 22.32
N ILE A 13 -5.52 13.83 22.73
CA ILE A 13 -4.71 12.62 22.89
C ILE A 13 -4.04 12.22 21.56
N VAL A 14 -4.76 12.29 20.44
CA VAL A 14 -4.20 11.98 19.11
C VAL A 14 -3.12 13.00 18.71
N ILE A 15 -3.32 14.29 18.97
CA ILE A 15 -2.30 15.33 18.72
C ILE A 15 -1.03 15.03 19.53
N ILE A 16 -1.18 14.76 20.84
CA ILE A 16 -0.04 14.43 21.71
C ILE A 16 0.68 13.18 21.21
N GLY A 17 -0.07 12.16 20.76
CA GLY A 17 0.51 10.96 20.17
C GLY A 17 1.39 11.25 18.95
N TRP A 18 0.95 12.14 18.05
CA TRP A 18 1.75 12.57 16.90
C TRP A 18 2.99 13.37 17.30
N LEU A 19 2.87 14.28 18.27
CA LEU A 19 3.99 15.06 18.78
C LEU A 19 5.05 14.16 19.43
N LEU A 20 4.63 13.19 20.24
CA LEU A 20 5.54 12.22 20.85
C LEU A 20 6.23 11.38 19.78
N LEU A 21 5.50 10.91 18.77
CA LEU A 21 6.08 10.11 17.69
C LEU A 21 7.08 10.93 16.86
N TYR A 22 6.78 12.20 16.59
CA TYR A 22 7.70 13.11 15.92
C TYR A 22 8.98 13.31 16.75
N TYR A 23 8.85 13.56 18.05
CA TYR A 23 10.00 13.73 18.95
C TYR A 23 10.87 12.47 19.00
N VAL A 24 10.29 11.30 19.26
CA VAL A 24 11.03 10.03 19.34
C VAL A 24 11.74 9.70 18.03
N THR A 25 11.09 9.94 16.89
CA THR A 25 11.73 9.70 15.59
C THR A 25 12.81 10.73 15.25
N GLY A 26 12.72 11.95 15.81
CA GLY A 26 13.75 12.98 15.74
C GLY A 26 15.00 12.59 16.52
N GLU A 27 14.84 12.20 17.78
CA GLU A 27 15.93 11.67 18.62
C GLU A 27 16.61 10.46 17.97
N ILE A 28 15.84 9.53 17.39
CA ILE A 28 16.41 8.41 16.63
C ILE A 28 17.21 8.93 15.43
N SER A 29 16.70 9.93 14.71
CA SER A 29 17.40 10.50 13.54
C SER A 29 18.73 11.15 13.93
N GLU A 30 18.76 11.87 15.06
CA GLU A 30 19.95 12.50 15.61
C GLU A 30 21.00 11.45 16.06
N ILE A 31 20.57 10.40 16.78
CA ILE A 31 21.44 9.28 17.18
C ILE A 31 22.12 8.59 15.97
N LEU A 32 21.46 8.63 14.81
CA LEU A 32 21.96 8.04 13.57
C LEU A 32 22.82 8.98 12.74
N THR A 33 22.84 10.27 13.07
CA THR A 33 23.62 11.28 12.38
C THR A 33 25.10 11.16 12.80
N PRO A 34 26.05 11.04 11.87
CA PRO A 34 27.48 11.06 12.20
C PRO A 34 27.91 12.37 12.87
N GLU A 35 28.91 12.32 13.75
CA GLU A 35 29.43 13.48 14.50
C GLU A 35 29.98 14.64 13.63
N ASN A 36 30.23 14.40 12.34
CA ASN A 36 30.83 15.36 11.41
C ASN A 36 29.84 15.87 10.33
N SER A 37 28.54 15.58 10.44
CA SER A 37 27.55 16.05 9.47
C SER A 37 26.66 17.12 10.09
N ASP A 38 26.61 18.28 9.46
CA ASP A 38 25.77 19.42 9.87
C ASP A 38 24.26 19.15 9.66
N ILE A 39 23.92 18.09 8.91
CA ILE A 39 22.55 17.71 8.56
C ILE A 39 22.32 16.24 8.89
N SER A 40 21.16 15.95 9.49
CA SER A 40 20.76 14.57 9.75
C SER A 40 20.63 13.77 8.46
N VAL A 41 21.45 12.74 8.33
CA VAL A 41 21.50 11.87 7.15
C VAL A 41 20.14 11.24 6.86
N VAL A 42 19.35 10.89 7.89
CA VAL A 42 17.97 10.40 7.78
C VAL A 42 17.05 11.25 8.63
N TRP A 43 15.98 11.83 8.07
CA TRP A 43 15.01 12.62 8.83
C TRP A 43 13.63 11.93 8.88
N PHE A 44 13.49 10.95 9.77
CA PHE A 44 12.21 10.26 9.98
C PHE A 44 11.02 11.16 10.38
N PRO A 45 11.21 12.29 11.12
CA PRO A 45 10.11 13.17 11.50
C PRO A 45 9.29 13.72 10.32
N ALA A 46 9.90 13.92 9.15
CA ALA A 46 9.18 14.37 7.96
C ALA A 46 8.03 13.43 7.60
N GLY A 47 8.26 12.11 7.54
CA GLY A 47 7.21 11.14 7.24
C GLY A 47 6.15 11.06 8.33
N VAL A 48 6.52 11.29 9.59
CA VAL A 48 5.56 11.41 10.71
C VAL A 48 4.63 12.60 10.50
N ALA A 49 5.20 13.78 10.25
CA ALA A 49 4.44 15.00 10.03
C ALA A 49 3.53 14.89 8.81
N THR A 50 4.06 14.42 7.68
CA THR A 50 3.28 14.18 6.46
C THR A 50 2.11 13.23 6.73
N THR A 51 2.34 12.13 7.44
CA THR A 51 1.26 11.17 7.78
C THR A 51 0.23 11.79 8.73
N ALA A 52 0.67 12.57 9.72
CA ALA A 52 -0.22 13.28 10.63
C ALA A 52 -1.16 14.23 9.86
N PHE A 53 -0.61 15.05 8.95
CA PHE A 53 -1.42 15.95 8.13
C PHE A 53 -2.33 15.21 7.15
N LEU A 54 -1.90 14.04 6.62
CA LEU A 54 -2.72 13.16 5.78
C LEU A 54 -3.87 12.49 6.54
N CYS A 55 -3.72 12.21 7.83
CA CYS A 55 -4.75 11.57 8.66
C CYS A 55 -5.69 12.57 9.35
N MET A 56 -5.19 13.71 9.83
CA MET A 56 -5.92 14.64 10.71
C MET A 56 -6.78 15.66 9.98
N HIS A 57 -7.88 16.11 10.58
CA HIS A 57 -8.76 17.07 9.92
C HIS A 57 -8.08 18.44 9.74
N LYS A 58 -8.44 19.21 8.70
CA LYS A 58 -7.80 20.52 8.41
C LYS A 58 -7.82 21.50 9.60
N ARG A 59 -8.84 21.43 10.47
CA ARG A 59 -8.93 22.25 11.70
C ARG A 59 -7.80 21.96 12.71
N GLN A 60 -7.21 20.78 12.67
CA GLN A 60 -6.15 20.35 13.58
C GLN A 60 -4.74 20.61 13.02
N TRP A 61 -4.65 21.14 11.78
CA TRP A 61 -3.35 21.38 11.14
C TRP A 61 -2.56 22.48 11.85
N LEU A 62 -3.21 23.53 12.33
CA LEU A 62 -2.52 24.63 13.01
C LEU A 62 -1.86 24.19 14.33
N PRO A 63 -2.55 23.46 15.24
CA PRO A 63 -1.90 22.88 16.43
C PRO A 63 -0.72 21.96 16.11
N LEU A 64 -0.83 21.13 15.07
CA LEU A 64 0.26 20.23 14.65
C LEU A 64 1.44 21.01 14.08
N LEU A 65 1.19 22.04 13.26
CA LEU A 65 2.22 22.92 12.71
C LEU A 65 3.02 23.54 13.85
N ILE A 66 2.34 24.17 14.81
CA ILE A 66 3.00 24.83 15.94
C ILE A 66 3.79 23.80 16.76
N GLY A 67 3.19 22.65 17.06
CA GLY A 67 3.85 21.61 17.85
C GLY A 67 5.09 21.02 17.17
N PHE A 68 5.03 20.73 15.86
CA PHE A 68 6.18 20.20 15.12
C PHE A 68 7.29 21.24 14.94
N VAL A 69 6.97 22.51 14.69
CA VAL A 69 7.98 23.59 14.64
C VAL A 69 8.68 23.72 15.98
N VAL A 70 7.94 23.73 17.09
CA VAL A 70 8.53 23.78 18.44
C VAL A 70 9.42 22.57 18.73
N LEU A 71 8.97 21.36 18.37
CA LEU A 71 9.78 20.16 18.56
C LEU A 71 11.05 20.16 17.71
N ASN A 72 10.97 20.66 16.47
CA ASN A 72 12.13 20.78 15.59
C ASN A 72 13.16 21.75 16.17
N LEU A 73 12.72 22.88 16.74
CA LEU A 73 13.59 23.79 17.49
C LEU A 73 14.22 23.17 18.74
N ILE A 74 13.48 22.32 19.46
CA ILE A 74 14.01 21.60 20.63
C ILE A 74 15.10 20.63 20.20
N LEU A 75 14.89 19.89 19.10
CA LEU A 75 15.85 18.91 18.56
C LEU A 75 17.11 19.59 18.03
N ASN A 76 17.00 20.73 17.35
CA ASN A 76 18.16 21.44 16.79
C ASN A 76 18.97 22.22 17.84
N GLY A 77 18.54 22.24 19.10
CA GLY A 77 19.16 23.05 20.15
C GLY A 77 18.82 24.55 20.05
N PHE A 78 18.70 25.20 21.20
CA PHE A 78 18.52 26.66 21.27
C PHE A 78 19.88 27.35 21.25
N ASP A 79 20.56 27.35 20.11
CA ASP A 79 21.76 28.14 19.95
C ASP A 79 21.37 29.61 19.70
N ASN A 80 21.61 30.44 20.72
CA ASN A 80 21.14 31.83 20.81
C ASN A 80 21.55 32.72 19.63
N GLU A 81 22.64 32.40 18.93
CA GLU A 81 23.15 33.21 17.81
C GLU A 81 22.45 32.94 16.47
N GLN A 82 21.72 31.83 16.32
CA GLN A 82 21.08 31.43 15.05
C GLN A 82 19.58 31.08 15.16
N ILE A 83 18.90 31.45 16.26
CA ILE A 83 17.48 31.11 16.50
C ILE A 83 16.56 31.48 15.32
N THR A 84 16.80 32.63 14.67
CA THR A 84 16.00 33.08 13.53
C THR A 84 16.11 32.14 12.33
N LEU A 85 17.32 31.67 12.06
CA LEU A 85 17.64 30.77 10.96
C LEU A 85 17.10 29.35 11.26
N SER A 86 17.28 28.85 12.48
CA SER A 86 16.67 27.60 12.95
C SER A 86 15.14 27.62 12.90
N LEU A 87 14.51 28.76 13.19
CA LEU A 87 13.05 28.93 13.09
C LEU A 87 12.58 28.89 11.64
N ILE A 88 13.28 29.55 10.72
CA ILE A 88 12.97 29.52 9.29
C ILE A 88 13.04 28.08 8.76
N TYR A 89 14.06 27.32 9.18
CA TYR A 89 14.23 25.92 8.79
C TYR A 89 13.17 25.00 9.36
N ALA A 90 12.88 25.12 10.65
CA ALA A 90 11.80 24.36 11.27
C ALA A 90 10.45 24.64 10.59
N ALA A 91 10.19 25.90 10.22
CA ALA A 91 8.98 26.28 9.51
C ALA A 91 8.92 25.69 8.10
N LEU A 92 10.00 25.80 7.32
CA LEU A 92 10.09 25.24 5.96
C LEU A 92 9.87 23.73 5.94
N ALA A 93 10.57 22.99 6.80
CA ALA A 93 10.45 21.54 6.90
C ALA A 93 9.03 21.05 7.24
N VAL A 94 8.29 21.80 8.08
CA VAL A 94 6.90 21.45 8.41
C VAL A 94 5.94 21.90 7.30
N LEU A 95 6.21 23.04 6.64
CA LEU A 95 5.42 23.52 5.51
C LEU A 95 5.51 22.59 4.30
N SER A 96 6.67 22.01 4.04
CA SER A 96 6.86 21.01 2.97
C SER A 96 5.97 19.78 3.23
N CYS A 97 5.92 19.27 4.46
CA CYS A 97 5.02 18.19 4.88
C CYS A 97 3.53 18.55 4.68
N ILE A 98 3.15 19.80 5.00
CA ILE A 98 1.78 20.31 4.79
C ILE A 98 1.46 20.38 3.30
N ALA A 99 2.39 20.86 2.47
CA ALA A 99 2.21 20.97 1.03
C ALA A 99 2.00 19.58 0.40
N ILE A 100 2.80 18.58 0.77
CA ILE A 100 2.63 17.18 0.34
C ILE A 100 1.22 16.70 0.71
N ALA A 101 0.83 16.84 1.98
CA ALA A 101 -0.48 16.39 2.45
C ALA A 101 -1.65 17.13 1.77
N TRP A 102 -1.48 18.42 1.47
CA TRP A 102 -2.47 19.23 0.78
C TRP A 102 -2.65 18.81 -0.68
N ILE A 103 -1.56 18.61 -1.42
CA ILE A 103 -1.57 18.14 -2.82
C ILE A 103 -2.30 16.79 -2.89
N VAL A 104 -1.88 15.83 -2.07
CA VAL A 104 -2.48 14.48 -2.06
C VAL A 104 -3.96 14.54 -1.73
N ARG A 105 -4.37 15.31 -0.72
CA ARG A 105 -5.79 15.44 -0.34
C ARG A 105 -6.64 16.19 -1.36
N ARG A 106 -6.04 17.09 -2.15
CA ARG A 106 -6.74 17.93 -3.12
C ARG A 106 -6.99 17.20 -4.43
N TYR A 107 -6.00 16.44 -4.90
CA TYR A 107 -6.00 15.85 -6.26
C TYR A 107 -6.22 14.33 -6.29
N ALA A 108 -6.15 13.63 -5.15
CA ALA A 108 -6.45 12.20 -5.13
C ALA A 108 -7.93 11.93 -5.46
N HIS A 109 -8.16 11.11 -6.50
CA HIS A 109 -9.49 10.65 -6.83
C HIS A 109 -9.95 9.53 -5.89
N ARG A 110 -11.24 9.52 -5.57
CA ARG A 110 -11.81 8.49 -4.71
C ARG A 110 -11.93 7.19 -5.48
N GLY A 111 -11.20 6.17 -5.04
CA GLY A 111 -11.25 4.84 -5.63
C GLY A 111 -10.20 4.59 -6.70
N ASP A 112 -9.07 5.30 -6.69
CA ASP A 112 -7.86 4.88 -7.41
C ASP A 112 -6.67 4.93 -6.44
N ASP A 113 -6.36 3.76 -5.87
CA ASP A 113 -5.28 3.64 -4.87
C ASP A 113 -3.89 3.76 -5.51
N LEU A 114 -3.75 3.36 -6.78
CA LEU A 114 -2.50 3.50 -7.51
C LEU A 114 -2.24 4.99 -7.79
N GLN A 115 -3.25 5.71 -8.28
CA GLN A 115 -3.13 7.15 -8.49
C GLN A 115 -2.83 7.88 -7.18
N LEU A 116 -3.47 7.52 -6.07
CA LEU A 116 -3.18 8.10 -4.75
C LEU A 116 -1.70 7.96 -4.37
N ILE A 117 -1.13 6.77 -4.57
CA ILE A 117 0.25 6.47 -4.21
C ILE A 117 1.24 7.11 -5.16
N LEU A 118 0.99 7.09 -6.46
CA LEU A 118 1.83 7.79 -7.45
C LEU A 118 1.79 9.30 -7.24
N LEU A 119 0.63 9.86 -6.91
CA LEU A 119 0.47 11.27 -6.57
C LEU A 119 1.23 11.61 -5.29
N TRP A 120 1.14 10.77 -4.25
CA TRP A 120 1.90 10.98 -3.02
C TRP A 120 3.41 10.89 -3.27
N LEU A 121 3.88 9.89 -4.02
CA LEU A 121 5.30 9.74 -4.33
C LEU A 121 5.84 10.93 -5.13
N SER A 122 5.12 11.34 -6.18
CA SER A 122 5.49 12.52 -6.97
C SER A 122 5.45 13.80 -6.15
N ALA A 123 4.46 13.98 -5.27
CA ALA A 123 4.39 15.13 -4.38
C ALA A 123 5.58 15.16 -3.40
N VAL A 124 5.95 14.02 -2.81
CA VAL A 124 7.14 13.93 -1.93
C VAL A 124 8.39 14.36 -2.70
N ILE A 125 8.64 13.80 -3.90
CA ILE A 125 9.84 14.13 -4.68
C ILE A 125 9.88 15.61 -5.06
N ILE A 126 8.78 16.16 -5.59
CA ILE A 126 8.74 17.55 -6.08
C ILE A 126 8.84 18.54 -4.93
N VAL A 127 8.11 18.29 -3.84
CA VAL A 127 8.11 19.21 -2.69
C VAL A 127 9.42 19.13 -1.92
N SER A 128 9.99 17.94 -1.71
CA SER A 128 11.31 17.81 -1.08
C SER A 128 12.42 18.41 -1.94
N PHE A 129 12.32 18.35 -3.27
CA PHE A 129 13.26 19.06 -4.15
C PHE A 129 13.17 20.58 -3.96
N ALA A 130 11.96 21.12 -3.95
CA ALA A 130 11.75 22.55 -3.74
C ALA A 130 12.21 23.00 -2.34
N ASP A 131 11.94 22.18 -1.32
CA ASP A 131 12.37 22.44 0.06
C ASP A 131 13.90 22.44 0.18
N ALA A 132 14.57 21.43 -0.36
CA ALA A 132 16.03 21.37 -0.38
C ALA A 132 16.66 22.55 -1.12
N VAL A 133 16.10 22.98 -2.26
CA VAL A 133 16.58 24.19 -2.96
C VAL A 133 16.42 25.45 -2.09
N LEU A 134 15.24 25.65 -1.49
CA LEU A 134 14.98 26.80 -0.63
C LEU A 134 15.88 26.81 0.61
N PHE A 135 16.11 25.64 1.20
CA PHE A 135 16.99 25.44 2.33
C PHE A 135 18.45 25.76 1.99
N SER A 136 18.98 25.16 0.92
CA SER A 136 20.36 25.40 0.46
C SER A 136 20.60 26.85 0.09
N ILE A 137 19.67 27.49 -0.63
CA ILE A 137 19.78 28.92 -0.94
C ILE A 137 19.81 29.73 0.36
N SER A 138 18.90 29.46 1.29
CA SER A 138 18.86 30.18 2.56
C SER A 138 20.18 30.05 3.33
N LEU A 139 20.75 28.84 3.44
CA LEU A 139 22.05 28.61 4.09
C LEU A 139 23.20 29.32 3.39
N TYR A 140 23.24 29.29 2.06
CA TYR A 140 24.27 29.99 1.30
C TYR A 140 24.25 31.51 1.55
N TRP A 141 23.05 32.09 1.64
CA TRP A 141 22.91 33.52 1.90
C TRP A 141 23.33 33.95 3.31
N PHE A 142 23.20 33.08 4.32
CA PHE A 142 23.50 33.41 5.71
C PHE A 142 24.89 32.94 6.18
N ASP A 143 25.32 31.74 5.80
CA ASP A 143 26.56 31.11 6.28
C ASP A 143 27.58 30.79 5.16
N ASN A 144 27.28 31.12 3.90
CA ASN A 144 28.20 31.01 2.75
C ASN A 144 28.76 29.59 2.52
N THR A 145 27.97 28.57 2.86
CA THR A 145 28.30 27.14 2.81
C THR A 145 28.15 26.55 1.40
N SER A 146 28.69 25.33 1.18
CA SER A 146 28.62 24.68 -0.13
C SER A 146 27.18 24.26 -0.46
N LEU A 147 26.62 24.88 -1.51
CA LEU A 147 25.24 24.63 -1.96
C LEU A 147 24.97 23.15 -2.31
N ASN A 148 25.94 22.49 -2.95
CA ASN A 148 25.74 21.17 -3.53
C ASN A 148 25.62 20.08 -2.46
N ASP A 149 26.46 20.12 -1.43
CA ASP A 149 26.51 19.07 -0.41
C ASP A 149 25.25 19.16 0.48
N ILE A 150 24.93 20.36 0.94
CA ILE A 150 23.71 20.66 1.72
C ILE A 150 22.44 20.27 0.95
N PHE A 151 22.41 20.53 -0.36
CA PHE A 151 21.26 20.19 -1.18
C PHE A 151 21.01 18.68 -1.20
N TRP A 152 22.04 17.88 -1.49
CA TRP A 152 21.88 16.43 -1.56
C TRP A 152 21.59 15.80 -0.20
N ASP A 153 22.26 16.26 0.86
CA ASP A 153 22.01 15.80 2.22
C ASP A 153 20.55 16.03 2.62
N GLY A 154 20.07 17.28 2.47
CA GLY A 154 18.68 17.63 2.78
C GLY A 154 17.68 16.87 1.91
N PHE A 155 17.89 16.84 0.60
CA PHE A 155 16.97 16.21 -0.36
C PHE A 155 16.81 14.70 -0.11
N ILE A 156 17.92 13.98 0.09
CA ILE A 156 17.90 12.53 0.32
C ILE A 156 17.31 12.22 1.70
N ALA A 157 17.69 12.96 2.75
CA ALA A 157 17.15 12.78 4.09
C ALA A 157 15.62 12.92 4.09
N ASP A 158 15.10 13.95 3.42
CA ASP A 158 13.67 14.24 3.36
C ASP A 158 12.87 13.22 2.57
N ILE A 159 13.33 12.86 1.36
CA ILE A 159 12.63 11.86 0.54
C ILE A 159 12.60 10.52 1.26
N THR A 160 13.76 10.08 1.76
CA THR A 160 13.87 8.75 2.34
C THR A 160 13.12 8.65 3.67
N GLY A 161 13.22 9.69 4.50
CA GLY A 161 12.46 9.83 5.74
C GLY A 161 10.95 9.85 5.51
N ASN A 162 10.48 10.64 4.54
CA ASN A 162 9.06 10.68 4.17
C ASN A 162 8.55 9.33 3.68
N ILE A 163 9.23 8.71 2.71
CA ILE A 163 8.77 7.46 2.10
C ILE A 163 8.74 6.34 3.15
N PHE A 164 9.82 6.18 3.91
CA PHE A 164 9.94 5.10 4.90
C PHE A 164 8.93 5.28 6.03
N ALA A 165 8.96 6.41 6.75
CA ALA A 165 8.11 6.59 7.92
C ALA A 165 6.62 6.67 7.56
N THR A 166 6.26 7.30 6.44
CA THR A 166 4.85 7.31 5.99
C THR A 166 4.35 5.90 5.67
N THR A 167 5.17 5.10 4.98
CA THR A 167 4.82 3.71 4.64
C THR A 167 4.57 2.87 5.88
N VAL A 168 5.45 2.97 6.87
CA VAL A 168 5.34 2.25 8.14
C VAL A 168 4.10 2.69 8.91
N ILE A 169 3.93 4.00 9.13
CA ILE A 169 2.87 4.52 9.99
C ILE A 169 1.50 4.31 9.35
N MET A 170 1.33 4.62 8.07
CA MET A 170 0.08 4.37 7.34
C MET A 170 -0.23 2.86 7.29
N GLY A 171 0.82 2.04 7.29
CA GLY A 171 0.71 0.59 7.34
C GLY A 171 0.21 0.04 8.68
N LEU A 172 0.59 0.68 9.79
CA LEU A 172 0.13 0.37 11.14
C LEU A 172 -1.30 0.91 11.42
N ILE A 173 -1.58 2.14 10.97
CA ILE A 173 -2.84 2.87 11.23
C ILE A 173 -4.00 2.33 10.38
N ASN A 174 -3.77 1.98 9.11
CA ASN A 174 -4.88 1.60 8.22
C ASN A 174 -5.38 0.18 8.54
N THR A 175 -6.42 0.11 9.39
CA THR A 175 -7.03 -1.11 9.95
C THR A 175 -8.19 -1.66 9.12
N HIS A 176 -8.34 -1.29 7.85
CA HIS A 176 -9.42 -1.76 6.99
C HIS A 176 -9.33 -3.26 6.58
N PHE A 177 -8.79 -4.12 7.43
CA PHE A 177 -8.99 -5.56 7.37
C PHE A 177 -10.41 -5.91 7.86
N LYS A 178 -11.37 -5.72 6.96
CA LYS A 178 -12.65 -6.44 7.06
C LYS A 178 -12.41 -7.89 6.64
N ARG A 179 -12.85 -8.76 7.55
CA ARG A 179 -13.24 -10.17 7.36
C ARG A 179 -12.08 -11.18 7.36
N VAL A 180 -11.77 -11.59 8.59
CA VAL A 180 -11.32 -12.93 8.99
C VAL A 180 -11.71 -13.98 7.95
N VAL A 181 -10.73 -14.40 7.14
CA VAL A 181 -10.75 -15.71 6.47
C VAL A 181 -10.66 -16.76 7.59
N PRO A 182 -11.33 -17.93 7.51
CA PRO A 182 -11.33 -18.96 8.57
C PRO A 182 -9.94 -19.43 9.03
N SER A 183 -8.88 -19.12 8.28
CA SER A 183 -7.48 -19.48 8.52
C SER A 183 -6.70 -18.50 9.43
N PHE A 184 -7.34 -17.54 10.10
CA PHE A 184 -6.65 -16.50 10.89
C PHE A 184 -5.61 -17.05 11.89
N LYS A 185 -5.90 -18.19 12.55
CA LYS A 185 -4.95 -18.84 13.47
C LYS A 185 -3.72 -19.41 12.75
N ILE A 186 -3.92 -20.00 11.58
CA ILE A 186 -2.85 -20.59 10.77
C ILE A 186 -1.95 -19.48 10.20
N ASN A 187 -2.53 -18.38 9.70
CA ASN A 187 -1.77 -17.24 9.21
C ASN A 187 -0.98 -16.53 10.32
N ILE A 188 -1.48 -16.51 11.56
CA ILE A 188 -0.71 -16.02 12.70
C ILE A 188 0.50 -16.91 12.97
N ILE A 189 0.32 -18.23 13.03
CA ILE A 189 1.42 -19.17 13.30
C ILE A 189 2.50 -19.07 12.22
N TRP A 190 2.12 -19.16 10.95
CA TRP A 190 3.07 -19.03 9.84
C TRP A 190 3.71 -17.65 9.80
N GLY A 191 2.96 -16.59 10.06
CA GLY A 191 3.50 -15.24 10.12
C GLY A 191 4.51 -15.07 11.27
N SER A 192 4.27 -15.67 12.43
CA SER A 192 5.24 -15.67 13.54
C SER A 192 6.52 -16.43 13.18
N ILE A 193 6.41 -17.56 12.47
CA ILE A 193 7.59 -18.31 11.98
C ILE A 193 8.39 -17.45 11.00
N VAL A 194 7.73 -16.86 10.01
CA VAL A 194 8.37 -15.98 9.03
C VAL A 194 9.00 -14.76 9.70
N PHE A 195 8.35 -14.20 10.71
CA PHE A 195 8.84 -13.08 11.50
C PHE A 195 10.12 -13.42 12.27
N ILE A 196 10.16 -14.58 12.93
CA ILE A 196 11.37 -15.07 13.60
C ILE A 196 12.48 -15.31 12.57
N LEU A 197 12.15 -15.92 11.42
CA LEU A 197 13.10 -16.16 10.34
C LEU A 197 13.64 -14.84 9.75
N LEU A 198 12.80 -13.80 9.64
CA LEU A 198 13.21 -12.46 9.22
C LEU A 198 14.24 -11.88 10.19
N ILE A 199 13.98 -11.95 11.51
CA ILE A 199 14.91 -11.46 12.52
C ILE A 199 16.25 -12.20 12.44
N ILE A 200 16.20 -13.55 12.45
CA ILE A 200 17.40 -14.39 12.44
C ILE A 200 18.20 -14.16 11.15
N SER A 201 17.56 -14.21 9.98
CA SER A 201 18.24 -14.00 8.70
C SER A 201 18.87 -12.62 8.60
N THR A 202 18.16 -11.57 9.03
CA THR A 202 18.70 -10.21 9.02
C THR A 202 19.92 -10.09 9.94
N ILE A 203 19.85 -10.61 11.16
CA ILE A 203 20.99 -10.61 12.10
C ILE A 203 22.18 -11.36 11.52
N LEU A 204 21.97 -12.56 10.96
CA LEU A 204 23.06 -13.37 10.41
C LEU A 204 23.72 -12.73 9.19
N ILE A 205 22.95 -12.04 8.34
CA ILE A 205 23.49 -11.34 7.17
C ILE A 205 24.27 -10.09 7.58
N PHE A 206 23.73 -9.31 8.51
CA PHE A 206 24.30 -8.03 8.91
C PHE A 206 25.42 -8.13 9.96
N ASN A 207 25.51 -9.25 10.68
CA ASN A 207 26.67 -9.57 11.54
C ASN A 207 27.81 -10.27 10.77
N ASP A 208 27.78 -10.24 9.43
CA ASP A 208 28.75 -10.89 8.52
C ASP A 208 28.90 -12.43 8.65
N THR A 209 28.21 -13.10 9.58
CA THR A 209 28.32 -14.54 9.81
C THR A 209 27.84 -15.36 8.61
N ALA A 210 26.71 -14.97 8.00
CA ALA A 210 26.20 -15.63 6.80
C ALA A 210 27.13 -15.42 5.59
N ILE A 211 27.75 -14.25 5.48
CA ILE A 211 28.69 -13.93 4.39
C ILE A 211 29.96 -14.77 4.54
N GLN A 212 30.46 -14.94 5.77
CA GLN A 212 31.61 -15.79 6.07
C GLN A 212 31.32 -17.27 5.75
N MET A 213 30.17 -17.79 6.18
CA MET A 213 29.75 -19.16 5.85
C MET A 213 29.57 -19.39 4.35
N TYR A 214 28.96 -18.45 3.64
CA TYR A 214 28.79 -18.57 2.19
C TYR A 214 30.15 -18.61 1.46
N TYR A 215 31.10 -17.78 1.89
CA TYR A 215 32.45 -17.76 1.34
C TYR A 215 33.20 -19.07 1.60
N SER A 216 33.09 -19.64 2.80
CA SER A 216 33.79 -20.88 3.13
C SER A 216 33.30 -22.09 2.34
N TYR A 217 32.02 -22.11 1.94
CA TYR A 217 31.44 -23.23 1.19
C TYR A 217 31.53 -23.08 -0.33
N PHE A 218 31.33 -21.87 -0.87
CA PHE A 218 31.20 -21.67 -2.32
C PHE A 218 32.44 -21.07 -3.00
N HIS A 219 33.47 -20.65 -2.25
CA HIS A 219 34.69 -20.01 -2.79
C HIS A 219 34.43 -18.89 -3.82
N GLN A 220 33.23 -18.29 -3.78
CA GLN A 220 32.74 -17.29 -4.72
C GLN A 220 33.15 -15.89 -4.25
N HIS A 221 33.28 -14.94 -5.19
CA HIS A 221 33.61 -13.55 -4.92
C HIS A 221 32.69 -12.93 -3.84
N ARG A 222 33.30 -12.35 -2.78
CA ARG A 222 32.59 -11.84 -1.59
C ARG A 222 31.53 -10.77 -1.91
N ASN A 223 31.73 -9.99 -2.98
CA ASN A 223 30.82 -8.89 -3.33
C ASN A 223 29.48 -9.37 -3.91
N THR A 224 29.48 -10.42 -4.75
CA THR A 224 28.23 -10.96 -5.32
C THR A 224 27.41 -11.69 -4.25
N ALA A 225 28.07 -12.28 -3.26
CA ALA A 225 27.41 -12.92 -2.12
C ALA A 225 26.60 -11.90 -1.29
N LYS A 226 27.20 -10.75 -0.97
CA LYS A 226 26.55 -9.69 -0.17
C LYS A 226 25.21 -9.27 -0.76
N LEU A 227 25.15 -9.02 -2.07
CA LEU A 227 23.94 -8.58 -2.76
C LEU A 227 22.87 -9.68 -2.82
N SER A 228 23.26 -10.91 -3.12
CA SER A 228 22.31 -12.03 -3.20
C SER A 228 21.68 -12.35 -1.84
N LEU A 229 22.45 -12.27 -0.75
CA LEU A 229 21.96 -12.53 0.60
C LEU A 229 20.97 -11.45 1.07
N LEU A 230 21.15 -10.19 0.66
CA LEU A 230 20.24 -9.09 0.99
C LEU A 230 18.79 -9.30 0.50
N CYS A 231 18.59 -10.12 -0.54
CA CYS A 231 17.26 -10.46 -1.02
C CYS A 231 16.45 -11.31 -0.03
N ILE A 232 17.10 -12.08 0.85
CA ILE A 232 16.42 -13.01 1.76
C ILE A 232 15.53 -12.27 2.78
N PRO A 233 16.03 -11.26 3.53
CA PRO A 233 15.18 -10.46 4.40
C PRO A 233 14.04 -9.75 3.66
N ILE A 234 14.27 -9.29 2.42
CA ILE A 234 13.24 -8.66 1.60
C ILE A 234 12.09 -9.63 1.32
N LEU A 235 12.42 -10.83 0.86
CA LEU A 235 11.41 -11.86 0.57
C LEU A 235 10.62 -12.24 1.82
N LEU A 236 11.28 -12.37 2.97
CA LEU A 236 10.62 -12.65 4.25
C LEU A 236 9.73 -11.50 4.73
N ALA A 237 10.14 -10.26 4.48
CA ALA A 237 9.32 -9.09 4.79
C ALA A 237 8.05 -9.06 3.91
N VAL A 238 8.19 -9.40 2.62
CA VAL A 238 7.07 -9.47 1.67
C VAL A 238 6.09 -10.57 2.07
N THR A 239 6.58 -11.78 2.39
CA THR A 239 5.72 -12.88 2.83
C THR A 239 5.02 -12.55 4.16
N LEU A 240 5.70 -11.89 5.09
CA LEU A 240 5.06 -11.41 6.32
C LEU A 240 3.96 -10.39 6.02
N SER A 241 4.17 -9.49 5.05
CA SER A 241 3.14 -8.55 4.59
C SER A 241 1.96 -9.24 3.93
N MET A 242 2.14 -10.42 3.32
CA MET A 242 1.03 -11.20 2.76
C MET A 242 0.25 -11.94 3.87
N LEU A 243 0.94 -12.47 4.88
CA LEU A 243 0.34 -13.26 5.97
C LEU A 243 -0.42 -12.41 6.99
N TRP A 244 0.20 -11.31 7.44
CA TRP A 244 -0.36 -10.40 8.45
C TRP A 244 -0.90 -9.09 7.82
N GLY A 245 -0.91 -9.02 6.50
CA GLY A 245 -1.37 -7.85 5.77
C GLY A 245 -0.48 -6.63 5.96
N ASN A 246 -1.11 -5.46 5.86
CA ASN A 246 -0.48 -4.14 5.94
C ASN A 246 0.37 -3.92 7.21
N ARG A 247 -0.08 -4.48 8.36
CA ARG A 247 0.64 -4.43 9.64
C ARG A 247 1.89 -5.29 9.60
N GLY A 248 1.80 -6.51 9.04
CA GLY A 248 2.94 -7.40 8.86
C GLY A 248 4.10 -6.74 8.14
N GLY A 249 3.82 -6.11 6.98
CA GLY A 249 4.84 -5.41 6.21
C GLY A 249 5.44 -4.21 6.96
N SER A 250 4.65 -3.51 7.76
CA SER A 250 5.13 -2.36 8.54
C SER A 250 6.02 -2.77 9.71
N ILE A 251 5.64 -3.85 10.41
CA ILE A 251 6.45 -4.43 11.48
C ILE A 251 7.75 -5.01 10.87
N ALA A 252 7.67 -5.67 9.72
CA ALA A 252 8.84 -6.18 9.00
C ALA A 252 9.81 -5.04 8.66
N LEU A 253 9.31 -3.94 8.08
CA LEU A 253 10.10 -2.76 7.75
C LEU A 253 10.76 -2.13 8.98
N LEU A 254 10.02 -2.00 10.09
CA LEU A 254 10.57 -1.46 11.34
C LEU A 254 11.71 -2.32 11.88
N ILE A 255 11.52 -3.63 11.94
CA ILE A 255 12.56 -4.54 12.46
C ILE A 255 13.76 -4.58 11.54
N LEU A 256 13.52 -4.66 10.23
CA LEU A 256 14.58 -4.63 9.24
C LEU A 256 15.38 -3.33 9.38
N ALA A 257 14.72 -2.18 9.43
CA ALA A 257 15.39 -0.89 9.66
C ALA A 257 16.20 -0.89 10.95
N THR A 258 15.60 -1.28 12.09
CA THR A 258 16.30 -1.31 13.38
C THR A 258 17.56 -2.17 13.34
N ILE A 259 17.48 -3.39 12.81
CA ILE A 259 18.62 -4.31 12.76
C ILE A 259 19.69 -3.80 11.78
N THR A 260 19.29 -3.43 10.56
CA THR A 260 20.23 -2.97 9.53
C THR A 260 20.98 -1.72 9.96
N ILE A 261 20.27 -0.76 10.53
CA ILE A 261 20.85 0.48 11.05
C ILE A 261 21.80 0.19 12.23
N TYR A 262 21.40 -0.67 13.17
CA TYR A 262 22.24 -1.03 14.32
C TYR A 262 23.58 -1.65 13.90
N TYR A 263 23.55 -2.64 13.01
CA TYR A 263 24.78 -3.33 12.59
C TYR A 263 25.68 -2.45 11.73
N THR A 264 25.12 -1.61 10.86
CA THR A 264 25.95 -0.72 10.06
C THR A 264 26.53 0.43 10.88
N ARG A 265 25.83 0.90 11.93
CA ARG A 265 26.45 1.79 12.92
C ARG A 265 27.68 1.15 13.57
N ASN A 266 27.63 -0.16 13.83
CA ASN A 266 28.75 -0.94 14.38
C ASN A 266 29.77 -1.37 13.31
N GLN A 267 29.78 -0.75 12.12
CA GLN A 267 30.72 -1.01 11.03
C GLN A 267 30.69 -2.45 10.52
N GLN A 268 29.51 -3.09 10.56
CA GLN A 268 29.29 -4.46 10.13
C GLN A 268 28.24 -4.53 9.03
N GLY A 269 28.30 -5.63 8.27
CA GLY A 269 27.27 -6.00 7.31
C GLY A 269 27.57 -5.61 5.87
N PRO A 270 26.61 -5.89 4.97
CA PRO A 270 26.85 -5.85 3.52
C PRO A 270 27.10 -4.44 2.98
N PHE A 271 26.58 -3.41 3.63
CA PHE A 271 26.72 -2.00 3.22
C PHE A 271 27.97 -1.32 3.75
N TYR A 272 28.69 -1.94 4.70
CA TYR A 272 30.01 -1.49 5.09
C TYR A 272 31.06 -2.02 4.10
N LEU A 273 31.44 -1.16 3.15
CA LEU A 273 32.45 -1.43 2.13
C LEU A 273 33.75 -0.74 2.55
N HIS A 274 34.86 -1.47 2.53
CA HIS A 274 36.17 -0.90 2.88
C HIS A 274 36.51 0.21 1.88
N GLY A 275 36.68 1.44 2.38
CA GLY A 275 36.98 2.63 1.58
C GLY A 275 35.84 3.66 1.46
N LEU A 276 34.63 3.34 1.93
CA LEU A 276 33.54 4.31 2.02
C LEU A 276 33.60 5.09 3.34
N PHE A 277 33.23 6.36 3.30
CA PHE A 277 33.03 7.15 4.52
C PHE A 277 31.75 6.72 5.25
N ARG A 278 31.67 7.03 6.56
CA ARG A 278 30.56 6.63 7.43
C ARG A 278 29.20 7.11 6.91
N HIS A 279 29.14 8.31 6.32
CA HIS A 279 27.91 8.87 5.75
C HIS A 279 27.46 8.13 4.48
N GLU A 280 28.39 7.71 3.61
CA GLU A 280 28.06 7.00 2.37
C GLU A 280 27.42 5.62 2.64
N SER A 281 27.88 4.96 3.70
CA SER A 281 27.33 3.68 4.15
C SER A 281 25.88 3.81 4.62
N LEU A 282 25.53 4.96 5.24
CA LEU A 282 24.16 5.25 5.68
C LEU A 282 23.24 5.54 4.49
N TRP A 283 23.72 6.27 3.48
CA TRP A 283 22.96 6.54 2.25
C TRP A 283 22.55 5.24 1.54
N LEU A 284 23.46 4.26 1.49
CA LEU A 284 23.19 2.93 0.93
C LEU A 284 22.04 2.22 1.67
N ILE A 285 21.99 2.32 3.00
CA ILE A 285 20.92 1.73 3.81
C ILE A 285 19.60 2.45 3.60
N GLN A 286 19.62 3.77 3.51
CA GLN A 286 18.43 4.54 3.22
C GLN A 286 17.87 4.18 1.84
N GLY A 287 18.73 4.07 0.83
CA GLY A 287 18.35 3.55 -0.49
C GLY A 287 17.72 2.16 -0.40
N TYR A 288 18.33 1.25 0.36
CA TYR A 288 17.79 -0.09 0.59
C TYR A 288 16.41 -0.06 1.27
N LEU A 289 16.26 0.65 2.40
CA LEU A 289 15.01 0.73 3.16
C LEU A 289 13.89 1.44 2.40
N THR A 290 14.22 2.45 1.60
CA THR A 290 13.24 3.15 0.75
C THR A 290 12.75 2.28 -0.39
N VAL A 291 13.64 1.53 -1.06
CA VAL A 291 13.24 0.57 -2.10
C VAL A 291 12.29 -0.48 -1.54
N ILE A 292 12.57 -1.02 -0.34
CA ILE A 292 11.68 -1.99 0.30
C ILE A 292 10.37 -1.34 0.73
N SER A 293 10.41 -0.10 1.21
CA SER A 293 9.19 0.65 1.55
C SER A 293 8.32 0.86 0.32
N LEU A 294 8.89 1.27 -0.81
CA LEU A 294 8.19 1.40 -2.08
C LEU A 294 7.62 0.06 -2.54
N LEU A 295 8.42 -1.02 -2.48
CA LEU A 295 7.95 -2.37 -2.79
C LEU A 295 6.73 -2.75 -1.93
N MET A 296 6.76 -2.46 -0.62
CA MET A 296 5.62 -2.71 0.27
C MET A 296 4.41 -1.85 -0.09
N VAL A 297 4.60 -0.59 -0.44
CA VAL A 297 3.51 0.28 -0.90
C VAL A 297 2.88 -0.28 -2.17
N PHE A 298 3.67 -0.64 -3.18
CA PHE A 298 3.17 -1.24 -4.42
C PHE A 298 2.49 -2.59 -4.17
N LEU A 299 3.06 -3.45 -3.32
CA LEU A 299 2.45 -4.72 -2.93
C LEU A 299 1.06 -4.49 -2.31
N ARG A 300 0.91 -3.47 -1.46
CA ARG A 300 -0.38 -3.09 -0.88
C ARG A 300 -1.38 -2.64 -1.96
N VAL A 301 -0.94 -1.87 -2.96
CA VAL A 301 -1.81 -1.48 -4.09
C VAL A 301 -2.24 -2.70 -4.87
N VAL A 302 -1.29 -3.56 -5.25
CA VAL A 302 -1.56 -4.75 -6.05
C VAL A 302 -2.51 -5.67 -5.29
N ALA A 303 -2.20 -6.02 -4.05
CA ALA A 303 -3.06 -6.86 -3.20
C ALA A 303 -4.47 -6.28 -3.03
N ARG A 304 -4.58 -4.95 -2.90
CA ARG A 304 -5.88 -4.28 -2.81
C ARG A 304 -6.59 -4.23 -4.16
N SER A 305 -5.88 -4.10 -5.27
CA SER A 305 -6.45 -4.12 -6.62
C SER A 305 -6.96 -5.52 -6.99
N THR A 306 -6.24 -6.59 -6.65
CA THR A 306 -6.73 -7.97 -6.81
C THR A 306 -7.93 -8.23 -5.93
N HIS A 307 -7.90 -7.82 -4.66
CA HIS A 307 -9.09 -7.90 -3.80
C HIS A 307 -10.24 -7.03 -4.29
N ARG A 308 -9.97 -5.89 -4.93
CA ARG A 308 -11.01 -5.04 -5.50
C ARG A 308 -11.57 -5.63 -6.78
N ILE A 309 -10.76 -6.26 -7.62
CA ILE A 309 -11.25 -7.05 -8.76
C ILE A 309 -12.14 -8.16 -8.23
N ASP A 310 -11.74 -8.83 -7.15
CA ASP A 310 -12.55 -9.85 -6.46
C ASP A 310 -13.83 -9.25 -5.82
N ASP A 311 -13.79 -8.05 -5.23
CA ASP A 311 -14.95 -7.36 -4.64
C ASP A 311 -15.90 -6.78 -5.70
N THR A 312 -15.35 -6.28 -6.83
CA THR A 312 -16.10 -5.72 -7.96
C THR A 312 -16.57 -6.80 -8.94
N GLN A 313 -15.95 -7.99 -8.93
CA GLN A 313 -16.43 -9.21 -9.58
C GLN A 313 -17.14 -10.18 -8.61
N GLY A 314 -17.24 -9.87 -7.31
CA GLY A 314 -18.20 -10.50 -6.39
C GLY A 314 -17.68 -11.00 -5.03
N ALA A 315 -17.26 -10.12 -4.13
CA ALA A 315 -17.41 -10.30 -2.67
C ALA A 315 -18.51 -9.40 -2.07
N TYR A 316 -19.32 -8.86 -2.95
CA TYR A 316 -20.76 -8.93 -2.79
C TYR A 316 -21.15 -10.42 -2.92
N LYS A 317 -21.86 -10.99 -1.93
CA LYS A 317 -22.66 -12.21 -2.07
C LYS A 317 -24.09 -11.86 -2.58
N PRO A 318 -24.32 -11.37 -3.80
CA PRO A 318 -25.47 -11.75 -4.57
C PRO A 318 -25.04 -13.00 -5.31
N GLN A 319 -25.85 -14.03 -5.09
CA GLN A 319 -25.74 -15.33 -5.73
C GLN A 319 -25.59 -15.11 -7.24
N HIS A 320 -24.41 -15.39 -7.81
CA HIS A 320 -24.21 -15.29 -9.25
C HIS A 320 -23.89 -16.65 -9.85
N LEU A 321 -24.57 -16.96 -10.94
CA LEU A 321 -24.40 -18.18 -11.72
C LEU A 321 -23.67 -17.81 -13.00
N VAL A 322 -22.55 -18.48 -13.25
CA VAL A 322 -21.83 -18.34 -14.52
C VAL A 322 -22.51 -19.27 -15.51
N TYR A 323 -22.85 -18.77 -16.71
CA TYR A 323 -23.44 -19.59 -17.75
C TYR A 323 -22.64 -19.50 -19.04
N GLN A 324 -22.60 -20.61 -19.77
CA GLN A 324 -22.05 -20.72 -21.10
C GLN A 324 -23.15 -21.25 -22.02
N LEU A 325 -23.70 -20.37 -22.86
CA LEU A 325 -24.72 -20.69 -23.85
C LEU A 325 -24.04 -20.97 -25.19
N ASN A 326 -24.24 -22.16 -25.72
CA ASN A 326 -23.87 -22.50 -27.08
C ASN A 326 -25.05 -22.18 -28.02
N LEU A 327 -24.83 -21.25 -28.95
CA LEU A 327 -25.87 -20.79 -29.88
C LEU A 327 -26.20 -21.81 -30.97
N ASP A 328 -25.33 -22.79 -31.24
CA ASP A 328 -25.53 -23.76 -32.32
C ASP A 328 -26.49 -24.89 -31.90
N ASN A 329 -26.41 -25.32 -30.63
CA ASN A 329 -27.26 -26.40 -30.10
C ASN A 329 -28.27 -25.92 -29.03
N GLY A 330 -28.16 -24.67 -28.58
CA GLY A 330 -28.98 -24.10 -27.50
C GLY A 330 -28.72 -24.74 -26.13
N ALA A 331 -27.57 -25.41 -25.94
CA ALA A 331 -27.18 -25.98 -24.66
C ALA A 331 -26.57 -24.91 -23.76
N ILE A 332 -26.91 -24.96 -22.47
CA ILE A 332 -26.39 -24.06 -21.45
C ILE A 332 -25.64 -24.89 -20.42
N GLU A 333 -24.34 -24.59 -20.28
CA GLU A 333 -23.49 -25.15 -19.24
C GLU A 333 -23.35 -24.14 -18.11
N TRP A 334 -23.53 -24.61 -16.88
CA TRP A 334 -23.43 -23.78 -15.68
C TRP A 334 -22.06 -23.95 -15.04
N GLY A 335 -21.35 -22.85 -14.86
CA GLY A 335 -20.12 -22.79 -14.07
C GLY A 335 -20.43 -22.54 -12.58
N ASN A 336 -19.53 -23.00 -11.71
CA ASN A 336 -19.61 -22.81 -10.26
C ASN A 336 -20.80 -23.53 -9.59
N THR A 337 -20.94 -24.84 -9.85
CA THR A 337 -21.98 -25.71 -9.26
C THR A 337 -21.74 -26.08 -7.79
N ASP A 338 -20.63 -25.65 -7.19
CA ASP A 338 -20.28 -25.95 -5.79
C ASP A 338 -21.09 -25.09 -4.83
N CYS A 339 -22.39 -25.38 -4.71
CA CYS A 339 -23.27 -24.67 -3.80
C CYS A 339 -23.61 -25.53 -2.57
N SER A 340 -23.02 -25.17 -1.44
CA SER A 340 -23.58 -25.39 -0.09
C SER A 340 -24.85 -24.55 0.15
N TYR A 341 -25.79 -24.53 -0.80
CA TYR A 341 -27.09 -23.86 -0.68
C TYR A 341 -28.19 -24.66 -1.42
N PRO A 342 -29.45 -24.65 -0.95
CA PRO A 342 -30.50 -25.57 -1.41
C PRO A 342 -31.20 -25.15 -2.72
N LYS A 343 -30.69 -24.15 -3.46
CA LYS A 343 -31.31 -23.68 -4.72
C LYS A 343 -30.80 -24.46 -5.94
N ALA A 344 -30.76 -25.78 -5.80
CA ALA A 344 -30.33 -26.72 -6.83
C ALA A 344 -31.25 -26.75 -8.08
N ASP A 345 -32.39 -26.03 -8.06
CA ASP A 345 -33.41 -26.12 -9.10
C ASP A 345 -33.12 -25.29 -10.35
N LEU A 346 -32.45 -24.13 -10.24
CA LEU A 346 -32.00 -23.34 -11.39
C LEU A 346 -30.95 -24.07 -12.24
N ILE A 347 -30.11 -24.87 -11.60
CA ILE A 347 -28.98 -25.61 -12.20
C ILE A 347 -29.47 -26.76 -13.09
N THR A 348 -30.75 -27.17 -12.96
CA THR A 348 -31.33 -28.25 -13.77
C THR A 348 -31.78 -27.84 -15.18
N LEU A 349 -31.78 -26.53 -15.49
CA LEU A 349 -32.16 -26.02 -16.81
C LEU A 349 -30.94 -26.03 -17.74
N SER A 350 -30.78 -27.08 -18.54
CA SER A 350 -29.64 -27.26 -19.45
C SER A 350 -29.92 -26.86 -20.91
N ALA A 351 -31.19 -26.59 -21.24
CA ALA A 351 -31.60 -26.22 -22.59
C ALA A 351 -32.24 -24.82 -22.62
N LEU A 352 -31.85 -24.03 -23.63
CA LEU A 352 -32.37 -22.69 -23.90
C LEU A 352 -33.90 -22.65 -23.89
N ARG A 353 -34.57 -23.66 -24.46
CA ARG A 353 -36.05 -23.75 -24.50
C ARG A 353 -36.66 -23.80 -23.10
N GLN A 354 -36.08 -24.57 -22.18
CA GLN A 354 -36.56 -24.71 -20.81
C GLN A 354 -36.40 -23.40 -20.02
N ILE A 355 -35.32 -22.66 -20.30
CA ILE A 355 -35.11 -21.32 -19.72
C ILE A 355 -36.15 -20.33 -20.26
N MET A 356 -36.37 -20.30 -21.57
CA MET A 356 -37.35 -19.40 -22.19
C MET A 356 -38.78 -19.67 -21.70
N GLU A 357 -39.13 -20.92 -21.39
CA GLU A 357 -40.41 -21.28 -20.77
C GLU A 357 -40.54 -20.78 -19.33
N SER A 358 -39.43 -20.74 -18.58
CA SER A 358 -39.38 -20.29 -17.19
C SER A 358 -39.32 -18.77 -17.04
N ILE A 359 -39.07 -18.01 -18.12
CA ILE A 359 -39.01 -16.54 -18.10
C ILE A 359 -40.41 -15.93 -18.23
N HIS A 360 -40.60 -14.79 -17.56
CA HIS A 360 -41.84 -14.02 -17.62
C HIS A 360 -42.18 -13.59 -19.06
N PRO A 361 -43.44 -13.72 -19.53
CA PRO A 361 -43.83 -13.45 -20.92
C PRO A 361 -43.32 -12.11 -21.47
N ASP A 362 -43.38 -11.05 -20.66
CA ASP A 362 -42.97 -9.70 -21.03
C ASP A 362 -41.45 -9.56 -21.24
N ASP A 363 -40.64 -10.40 -20.58
CA ASP A 363 -39.17 -10.35 -20.64
C ASP A 363 -38.58 -11.31 -21.68
N ARG A 364 -39.39 -12.23 -22.24
CA ARG A 364 -38.91 -13.24 -23.22
C ARG A 364 -38.33 -12.60 -24.47
N GLU A 365 -39.04 -11.64 -25.06
CA GLU A 365 -38.54 -10.95 -26.26
C GLU A 365 -37.27 -10.14 -25.98
N LYS A 366 -37.17 -9.57 -24.78
CA LYS A 366 -36.01 -8.79 -24.35
C LYS A 366 -34.76 -9.66 -24.25
N LEU A 367 -34.87 -10.84 -23.64
CA LEU A 367 -33.75 -11.78 -23.53
C LEU A 367 -33.39 -12.42 -24.87
N ALA A 368 -34.40 -12.79 -25.68
CA ALA A 368 -34.16 -13.33 -27.02
C ALA A 368 -33.38 -12.33 -27.89
N ARG A 369 -33.78 -11.05 -27.91
CA ARG A 369 -33.04 -10.00 -28.63
C ARG A 369 -31.64 -9.77 -28.07
N HIS A 370 -31.44 -9.94 -26.77
CA HIS A 370 -30.13 -9.81 -26.13
C HIS A 370 -29.16 -10.91 -26.61
N TRP A 371 -29.62 -12.15 -26.76
CA TRP A 371 -28.79 -13.25 -27.28
C TRP A 371 -28.69 -13.28 -28.81
N GLU A 372 -29.67 -12.75 -29.53
CA GLU A 372 -29.66 -12.63 -30.99
C GLU A 372 -28.88 -11.40 -31.51
N GLN A 373 -28.37 -10.54 -30.62
CA GLN A 373 -27.68 -9.32 -31.01
C GLN A 373 -26.40 -9.66 -31.80
N LYS A 374 -26.50 -9.57 -33.13
CA LYS A 374 -25.47 -9.99 -34.08
C LYS A 374 -24.15 -9.25 -33.86
N GLN A 375 -23.10 -10.01 -33.52
CA GLN A 375 -21.66 -9.95 -33.91
C GLN A 375 -20.89 -8.62 -34.01
N ALA A 376 -21.52 -7.45 -33.83
CA ALA A 376 -20.86 -6.14 -33.98
C ALA A 376 -20.18 -5.65 -32.69
N GLN A 377 -20.58 -6.18 -31.54
CA GLN A 377 -20.00 -5.87 -30.23
C GLN A 377 -19.59 -7.17 -29.55
N THR A 378 -18.33 -7.23 -29.09
CA THR A 378 -17.79 -8.36 -28.32
C THR A 378 -18.42 -8.49 -26.93
N THR A 379 -19.00 -7.40 -26.42
CA THR A 379 -19.65 -7.32 -25.11
C THR A 379 -21.13 -6.97 -25.25
N LEU A 380 -22.00 -7.70 -24.54
CA LEU A 380 -23.44 -7.48 -24.51
C LEU A 380 -23.84 -6.50 -23.38
N PRO A 381 -24.92 -5.71 -23.57
CA PRO A 381 -25.40 -4.75 -22.56
C PRO A 381 -26.06 -5.44 -21.37
N ILE A 382 -26.01 -4.80 -20.20
CA ILE A 382 -26.64 -5.32 -18.97
C ILE A 382 -28.17 -5.37 -19.15
N ILE A 383 -28.79 -6.49 -18.78
CA ILE A 383 -30.25 -6.65 -18.80
C ILE A 383 -30.76 -7.23 -17.49
N THR A 384 -32.00 -6.91 -17.15
CA THR A 384 -32.75 -7.50 -16.05
C THR A 384 -33.96 -8.25 -16.58
N PHE A 385 -34.26 -9.42 -16.00
CA PHE A 385 -35.42 -10.24 -16.37
C PHE A 385 -35.93 -11.05 -15.16
N CYS A 386 -37.20 -11.43 -15.20
CA CYS A 386 -37.83 -12.27 -14.18
C CYS A 386 -37.85 -13.75 -14.60
N LEU A 387 -37.40 -14.63 -13.70
CA LEU A 387 -37.39 -16.08 -13.93
C LEU A 387 -38.15 -16.83 -12.83
N LYS A 388 -38.96 -17.79 -13.26
CA LYS A 388 -39.78 -18.64 -12.40
C LYS A 388 -39.00 -19.88 -11.96
N ASP A 389 -39.03 -20.15 -10.65
CA ASP A 389 -38.50 -21.38 -10.05
C ASP A 389 -39.52 -22.54 -10.15
N LYS A 390 -39.11 -23.78 -9.91
CA LYS A 390 -40.01 -24.96 -9.92
C LYS A 390 -41.13 -24.85 -8.87
N GLU A 391 -40.84 -24.20 -7.74
CA GLU A 391 -41.82 -23.90 -6.70
C GLU A 391 -42.82 -22.78 -7.09
N GLY A 392 -42.67 -22.19 -8.29
CA GLY A 392 -43.57 -21.18 -8.82
C GLY A 392 -43.29 -19.75 -8.40
N ARG A 393 -42.22 -19.51 -7.62
CA ARG A 393 -41.75 -18.18 -7.21
C ARG A 393 -41.04 -17.46 -8.35
N TRP A 394 -41.17 -16.14 -8.39
CA TRP A 394 -40.50 -15.29 -9.37
C TRP A 394 -39.24 -14.64 -8.79
N TRP A 395 -38.14 -14.70 -9.53
CA TRP A 395 -36.86 -14.13 -9.15
C TRP A 395 -36.42 -13.07 -10.14
N ASN A 396 -35.97 -11.92 -9.63
CA ASN A 396 -35.31 -10.91 -10.44
C ASN A 396 -33.86 -11.31 -10.67
N ILE A 397 -33.47 -11.47 -11.93
CA ILE A 397 -32.13 -11.79 -12.37
C ILE A 397 -31.59 -10.63 -13.21
N GLU A 398 -30.31 -10.32 -13.01
CA GLU A 398 -29.58 -9.34 -13.81
C GLU A 398 -28.41 -10.04 -14.51
N ASP A 399 -28.41 -10.02 -15.85
CA ASP A 399 -27.28 -10.51 -16.63
C ASP A 399 -26.24 -9.40 -16.82
N ARG A 400 -25.00 -9.65 -16.39
CA ARG A 400 -23.90 -8.70 -16.49
C ARG A 400 -22.66 -9.35 -17.08
N GLY A 401 -21.98 -8.57 -17.92
CA GLY A 401 -20.66 -8.93 -18.45
C GLY A 401 -20.69 -10.05 -19.48
N SER A 402 -21.80 -10.21 -20.19
CA SER A 402 -21.95 -11.24 -21.22
C SER A 402 -21.08 -10.93 -22.44
N VAL A 403 -20.32 -11.92 -22.89
CA VAL A 403 -19.34 -11.81 -23.99
C VAL A 403 -19.64 -12.87 -25.04
N ILE A 404 -19.59 -12.48 -26.31
CA ILE A 404 -19.79 -13.40 -27.45
C ILE A 404 -18.44 -13.85 -28.00
N PHE A 405 -18.18 -15.15 -27.96
CA PHE A 405 -17.05 -15.80 -28.60
C PHE A 405 -17.46 -16.29 -30.00
N SER A 406 -17.28 -15.43 -31.01
CA SER A 406 -17.62 -15.72 -32.41
C SER A 406 -16.45 -16.27 -33.24
N HIS A 407 -15.22 -16.25 -32.71
CA HIS A 407 -14.01 -16.65 -33.45
C HIS A 407 -13.74 -18.16 -33.45
N ASN A 408 -14.29 -18.91 -32.50
CA ASN A 408 -14.24 -20.38 -32.49
C ASN A 408 -15.66 -20.91 -32.74
N LYS A 409 -15.79 -21.94 -33.57
CA LYS A 409 -17.02 -22.74 -33.62
C LYS A 409 -16.97 -23.76 -32.48
N PRO A 410 -18.05 -23.94 -31.68
CA PRO A 410 -19.36 -23.29 -31.79
C PRO A 410 -19.37 -21.85 -31.24
N VAL A 411 -20.29 -21.01 -31.73
CA VAL A 411 -20.44 -19.63 -31.20
C VAL A 411 -21.01 -19.72 -29.79
N MET A 412 -20.29 -19.15 -28.82
CA MET A 412 -20.64 -19.24 -27.40
C MET A 412 -20.87 -17.86 -26.79
N ILE A 413 -21.84 -17.76 -25.90
CA ILE A 413 -22.05 -16.61 -25.03
C ILE A 413 -21.67 -17.04 -23.62
N VAL A 414 -20.77 -16.28 -22.98
CA VAL A 414 -20.41 -16.49 -21.57
C VAL A 414 -20.85 -15.26 -20.79
N GLY A 415 -21.64 -15.44 -19.75
CA GLY A 415 -22.19 -14.35 -18.94
C GLY A 415 -22.38 -14.73 -17.48
N ASN A 416 -22.75 -13.73 -16.68
CA ASN A 416 -22.94 -13.89 -15.23
C ASN A 416 -24.33 -13.39 -14.84
N TRP A 417 -25.16 -14.31 -14.35
CA TRP A 417 -26.49 -13.99 -13.83
C TRP A 417 -26.43 -13.69 -12.35
N PHE A 418 -26.84 -12.49 -11.95
CA PHE A 418 -26.92 -12.06 -10.56
C PHE A 418 -28.37 -12.13 -10.07
N ILE A 419 -28.62 -12.87 -8.98
CA ILE A 419 -29.95 -12.93 -8.37
C ILE A 419 -30.12 -11.72 -7.44
N LEU A 420 -31.05 -10.83 -7.81
CA LEU A 420 -31.32 -9.58 -7.08
C LEU A 420 -32.29 -9.78 -5.90
N GLY A 421 -33.22 -10.73 -6.01
CA GLY A 421 -34.23 -11.02 -4.97
C GLY A 421 -35.48 -11.68 -5.54
N GLU A 422 -36.40 -12.08 -4.65
CA GLU A 422 -37.73 -12.58 -5.01
C GLU A 422 -38.65 -11.41 -5.37
N VAL A 423 -39.45 -11.57 -6.42
CA VAL A 423 -40.49 -10.60 -6.81
C VAL A 423 -41.71 -10.87 -5.92
N SER A 424 -41.99 -9.95 -4.99
CA SER A 424 -43.11 -10.02 -4.06
C SER A 424 -44.46 -9.79 -4.72
#